data_AF-I7AFR1-F1
#
_entry.id   AF-I7AFR1-F1
#
_cell.length_a   1.000
_cell.length_b   1.000
_cell.length_c   1.000
_cell.angle_alpha   90.00
_cell.angle_beta   90.00
_cell.angle_gamma   90.00
#
_symmetry.space_group_name_H-M   'P 1'
#
loop_
_entity.id
_entity.type
_entity.pdbx_description
1 polymer ?
#
loop_
_entity_poly.entity_id
_entity_poly.type
_entity_poly.pdbx_seq_one_letter_code
_entity_poly.pdbx_strand_id
1 'polypeptide(L)'
;MESDEASAGSILAEHQLKYCSQVLTRIKRNSNAPPFLEPVDPVKLGIPDYPEKIKNPMDLSTIRKKLDAKEYSGPEGFDDDMKLMFNNCYTYNPPGTIVHDMGKALESAYNDMMAGMPQEVSKKRKKSEIPVTGRSKQVKRNAKPVEGMKAEDYEFCSEVLSDLVKPKHKSYNWPFLEPVDGDLVPGYYSVIKEPMDIQTMKNKLDQRKYHSVEEFGRDLELIVENCKKFNAPGTEVYACGQEFEKAVKAHMEKTSPVDIKNKISELKRKVMSYTREIRMLESKLVEQTGEAPSSRAYSLSERVSIGNAILNMTKEQTENVAKIVLKNGAGEFVENDEIEVDMRTIPDHVVEEIDMYIKSINIGGDVQDE
;
A
#
# COMPACT_ATOMS: atom_id res chain seq x y z
N MET A 1 -47.10 -38.94 -32.49
CA MET A 1 -46.11 -39.30 -31.46
C MET A 1 -44.90 -38.42 -31.71
N GLU A 2 -44.98 -37.18 -31.25
CA GLU A 2 -43.80 -36.35 -31.04
C GLU A 2 -43.31 -36.71 -29.64
N SER A 3 -42.08 -37.20 -29.55
CA SER A 3 -41.41 -37.46 -28.29
C SER A 3 -40.50 -36.27 -28.00
N ASP A 4 -40.79 -35.59 -26.90
CA ASP A 4 -40.03 -34.52 -26.29
C ASP A 4 -38.55 -34.91 -26.12
N GLU A 5 -37.64 -34.19 -26.78
CA GLU A 5 -36.24 -34.14 -26.37
C GLU A 5 -36.13 -33.18 -25.19
N ALA A 6 -35.96 -33.76 -24.00
CA ALA A 6 -35.66 -33.04 -22.78
C ALA A 6 -34.42 -32.13 -22.98
N SER A 7 -34.62 -30.83 -22.75
CA SER A 7 -33.57 -29.83 -22.63
C SER A 7 -32.54 -30.28 -21.58
N ALA A 8 -31.39 -30.79 -22.05
CA ALA A 8 -30.23 -30.99 -21.20
C ALA A 8 -29.85 -29.64 -20.57
N GLY A 9 -30.09 -29.49 -19.26
CA GLY A 9 -29.76 -28.28 -18.52
C GLY A 9 -28.29 -27.91 -18.73
N SER A 10 -28.05 -26.73 -19.27
CA SER A 10 -26.70 -26.18 -19.49
C SER A 10 -26.04 -26.01 -18.13
N ILE A 11 -24.95 -26.74 -17.86
CA ILE A 11 -24.16 -26.54 -16.62
C ILE A 11 -23.77 -25.06 -16.52
N LEU A 12 -23.81 -24.51 -15.30
CA LEU A 12 -23.44 -23.11 -15.02
C LEU A 12 -22.15 -22.72 -15.75
N ALA A 13 -22.24 -21.74 -16.66
CA ALA A 13 -21.08 -21.34 -17.46
C ALA A 13 -19.96 -20.81 -16.56
N GLU A 14 -18.69 -20.98 -16.94
CA GLU A 14 -17.54 -20.67 -16.06
C GLU A 14 -17.55 -19.23 -15.52
N HIS A 15 -17.99 -18.28 -16.34
CA HIS A 15 -18.13 -16.87 -15.94
C HIS A 15 -19.29 -16.64 -14.96
N GLN A 16 -20.43 -17.33 -15.13
CA GLN A 16 -21.56 -17.29 -14.19
C GLN A 16 -21.20 -18.00 -12.87
N LEU A 17 -20.49 -19.12 -12.93
CA LEU A 17 -19.95 -19.81 -11.74
C LEU A 17 -19.02 -18.89 -10.95
N LYS A 18 -18.11 -18.18 -11.63
CA LYS A 18 -17.24 -17.18 -11.01
C LYS A 18 -18.06 -16.04 -10.40
N TYR A 19 -19.08 -15.55 -11.10
CA TYR A 19 -19.96 -14.49 -10.62
C TYR A 19 -20.73 -14.90 -9.35
N CYS A 20 -21.42 -16.05 -9.36
CA CYS A 20 -22.10 -16.59 -8.19
C CYS A 20 -21.14 -16.76 -7.00
N SER A 21 -19.90 -17.21 -7.26
CA SER A 21 -18.88 -17.37 -6.21
C SER A 21 -18.46 -16.02 -5.59
N GLN A 22 -18.36 -14.97 -6.41
CA GLN A 22 -18.07 -13.61 -5.95
C GLN A 22 -19.23 -13.03 -5.15
N VAL A 23 -20.48 -13.17 -5.64
CA VAL A 23 -21.71 -12.76 -4.92
C VAL A 23 -21.74 -13.43 -3.55
N LEU A 24 -21.57 -14.76 -3.50
CA LEU A 24 -21.59 -15.51 -2.25
C LEU A 24 -20.47 -15.08 -1.29
N THR A 25 -19.28 -14.75 -1.82
CA THR A 25 -18.17 -14.22 -1.01
C THR A 25 -18.49 -12.87 -0.40
N ARG A 26 -19.17 -11.97 -1.14
CA ARG A 26 -19.58 -10.66 -0.64
C ARG A 26 -20.70 -10.78 0.39
N ILE A 27 -21.70 -11.61 0.12
CA ILE A 27 -22.82 -11.86 1.04
C ILE A 27 -22.32 -12.43 2.38
N LYS A 28 -21.39 -13.39 2.37
CA LYS A 28 -20.80 -13.93 3.62
C LYS A 28 -20.05 -12.90 4.46
N ARG A 29 -19.60 -11.78 3.88
CA ARG A 29 -18.88 -10.70 4.57
C ARG A 29 -19.77 -9.56 5.03
N ASN A 30 -21.05 -9.57 4.65
CA ASN A 30 -22.01 -8.57 5.06
C ASN A 30 -22.24 -8.65 6.58
N SER A 31 -22.39 -7.51 7.25
CA SER A 31 -22.64 -7.44 8.70
C SER A 31 -23.92 -8.15 9.13
N ASN A 32 -24.89 -8.30 8.22
CA ASN A 32 -26.16 -8.98 8.44
C ASN A 32 -26.11 -10.49 8.15
N ALA A 33 -24.98 -11.01 7.66
CA ALA A 33 -24.82 -12.43 7.35
C ALA A 33 -24.76 -13.42 8.53
N PRO A 34 -24.38 -13.07 9.79
CA PRO A 34 -24.11 -14.07 10.82
C PRO A 34 -25.18 -15.17 11.03
N PRO A 35 -26.50 -14.89 11.04
CA PRO A 35 -27.53 -15.92 11.21
C PRO A 35 -27.65 -16.91 10.03
N PHE A 36 -27.05 -16.57 8.89
CA PHE A 36 -27.20 -17.29 7.62
C PHE A 36 -25.92 -18.05 7.21
N LEU A 37 -24.84 -17.92 7.97
CA LEU A 37 -23.53 -18.46 7.59
C LEU A 37 -23.49 -19.98 7.58
N GLU A 38 -24.22 -20.63 8.49
CA GLU A 38 -24.22 -22.07 8.73
C GLU A 38 -25.65 -22.58 8.93
N PRO A 39 -25.90 -23.90 8.80
CA PRO A 39 -27.22 -24.48 9.07
C PRO A 39 -27.72 -24.10 10.46
N VAL A 40 -29.02 -23.77 10.55
CA VAL A 40 -29.68 -23.51 11.84
C VAL A 40 -29.60 -24.76 12.70
N ASP A 41 -29.06 -24.62 13.91
CA ASP A 41 -29.03 -25.67 14.94
C ASP A 41 -30.18 -25.41 15.94
N PRO A 42 -31.31 -26.14 15.83
CA PRO A 42 -32.49 -25.86 16.63
C PRO A 42 -32.29 -26.14 18.13
N VAL A 43 -31.41 -27.08 18.47
CA VAL A 43 -31.12 -27.46 19.86
C VAL A 43 -30.27 -26.38 20.51
N LYS A 44 -29.21 -25.95 19.82
CA LYS A 44 -28.29 -24.92 20.33
C LYS A 44 -28.98 -23.56 20.52
N LEU A 45 -29.94 -23.24 19.66
CA LEU A 45 -30.67 -21.98 19.68
C LEU A 45 -31.95 -22.02 20.53
N GLY A 46 -32.33 -23.19 21.07
CA GLY A 46 -33.53 -23.33 21.89
C GLY A 46 -34.84 -23.17 21.10
N ILE A 47 -34.84 -23.55 19.83
CA ILE A 47 -35.96 -23.42 18.89
C ILE A 47 -36.39 -24.79 18.32
N PRO A 48 -36.85 -25.73 19.15
CA PRO A 48 -37.08 -27.13 18.73
C PRO A 48 -38.15 -27.29 17.64
N ASP A 49 -39.01 -26.29 17.45
CA ASP A 49 -40.06 -26.27 16.42
C ASP A 49 -39.55 -25.85 15.02
N TYR A 50 -38.29 -25.44 14.89
CA TYR A 50 -37.71 -25.01 13.61
C TYR A 50 -37.84 -26.06 12.49
N PRO A 51 -37.50 -27.35 12.68
CA PRO A 51 -37.68 -28.38 11.65
C PRO A 51 -39.15 -28.68 11.33
N GLU A 52 -40.06 -28.38 12.25
CA GLU A 52 -41.50 -28.54 12.02
C GLU A 52 -42.04 -27.42 11.12
N LYS A 53 -41.47 -26.21 11.19
CA LYS A 53 -41.90 -25.05 10.41
C LYS A 53 -41.13 -24.90 9.11
N ILE A 54 -39.82 -25.18 9.10
CA ILE A 54 -38.94 -25.03 7.94
C ILE A 54 -38.58 -26.41 7.39
N LYS A 55 -39.14 -26.73 6.22
CA LYS A 55 -39.03 -28.06 5.60
C LYS A 55 -37.78 -28.27 4.76
N ASN A 56 -37.27 -27.20 4.16
CA ASN A 56 -36.09 -27.24 3.31
C ASN A 56 -35.09 -26.19 3.84
N PRO A 57 -34.35 -26.49 4.92
CA PRO A 57 -33.37 -25.55 5.47
C PRO A 57 -32.29 -25.23 4.43
N MET A 58 -31.84 -23.98 4.41
CA MET A 58 -30.80 -23.51 3.51
C MET A 58 -29.98 -22.42 4.20
N ASP A 59 -28.68 -22.39 3.92
CA ASP A 59 -27.70 -21.49 4.52
C ASP A 59 -26.52 -21.28 3.54
N LEU A 60 -25.70 -20.26 3.81
CA LEU A 60 -24.61 -19.85 2.92
C LEU A 60 -23.49 -20.89 2.82
N SER A 61 -23.25 -21.74 3.83
CA SER A 61 -22.24 -22.80 3.74
C SER A 61 -22.74 -23.98 2.90
N THR A 62 -24.03 -24.31 3.00
CA THR A 62 -24.70 -25.29 2.13
C THR A 62 -24.72 -24.83 0.67
N ILE A 63 -25.16 -23.59 0.39
CA ILE A 63 -25.13 -23.00 -0.96
C ILE A 63 -23.70 -23.00 -1.52
N ARG A 64 -22.70 -22.69 -0.69
CA ARG A 64 -21.28 -22.73 -1.10
C ARG A 64 -20.86 -24.12 -1.54
N LYS A 65 -21.21 -25.15 -0.78
CA LYS A 65 -20.89 -26.55 -1.11
C LYS A 65 -21.51 -26.96 -2.43
N LYS A 66 -22.80 -26.64 -2.65
CA LYS A 66 -23.50 -26.91 -3.92
C LYS A 66 -22.84 -26.19 -5.10
N LEU A 67 -22.44 -24.93 -4.92
CA LEU A 67 -21.76 -24.14 -5.95
C LEU A 67 -20.38 -24.71 -6.31
N ASP A 68 -19.56 -25.04 -5.30
CA ASP A 68 -18.22 -25.59 -5.50
C ASP A 68 -18.29 -27.01 -6.13
N ALA A 69 -19.32 -27.79 -5.78
CA ALA A 69 -19.63 -29.09 -6.39
C ALA A 69 -20.27 -28.98 -7.78
N LYS A 70 -20.53 -27.76 -8.29
CA LYS A 70 -21.18 -27.48 -9.58
C LYS A 70 -22.55 -28.16 -9.74
N GLU A 71 -23.32 -28.21 -8.66
CA GLU A 71 -24.65 -28.83 -8.64
C GLU A 71 -25.73 -27.96 -9.31
N TYR A 72 -25.45 -26.68 -9.55
CA TYR A 72 -26.37 -25.77 -10.21
C TYR A 72 -26.29 -25.90 -11.74
N SER A 73 -27.44 -26.16 -12.35
CA SER A 73 -27.62 -26.23 -13.82
C SER A 73 -27.88 -24.86 -14.45
N GLY A 74 -27.56 -23.76 -13.77
CA GLY A 74 -27.89 -22.40 -14.20
C GLY A 74 -27.92 -21.41 -13.03
N PRO A 75 -27.78 -20.10 -13.29
CA PRO A 75 -27.81 -19.07 -12.25
C PRO A 75 -29.14 -19.06 -11.49
N GLU A 76 -30.23 -19.51 -12.12
CA GLU A 76 -31.56 -19.64 -11.52
C GLU A 76 -31.56 -20.61 -10.35
N GLY A 77 -30.88 -21.77 -10.47
CA GLY A 77 -30.83 -22.74 -9.37
C GLY A 77 -30.05 -22.23 -8.15
N PHE A 78 -29.01 -21.42 -8.39
CA PHE A 78 -28.30 -20.72 -7.31
C PHE A 78 -29.19 -19.65 -6.67
N ASP A 79 -29.92 -18.90 -7.48
CA ASP A 79 -30.85 -17.86 -7.03
C ASP A 79 -32.05 -18.43 -6.24
N ASP A 80 -32.56 -19.59 -6.64
CA ASP A 80 -33.63 -20.31 -5.96
C ASP A 80 -33.23 -20.70 -4.54
N ASP A 81 -32.01 -21.21 -4.34
CA ASP A 81 -31.52 -21.54 -2.99
C ASP A 81 -31.28 -20.29 -2.14
N MET A 82 -30.77 -19.20 -2.72
CA MET A 82 -30.61 -17.92 -2.03
C MET A 82 -31.97 -17.37 -1.58
N LYS A 83 -32.98 -17.39 -2.46
CA LYS A 83 -34.36 -17.01 -2.14
C LYS A 83 -34.98 -17.95 -1.10
N LEU A 84 -34.74 -19.25 -1.18
CA LEU A 84 -35.20 -20.22 -0.18
C LEU A 84 -34.66 -19.89 1.22
N MET A 85 -33.37 -19.58 1.34
CA MET A 85 -32.75 -19.15 2.59
C MET A 85 -33.46 -17.91 3.18
N PHE A 86 -33.71 -16.87 2.37
CA PHE A 86 -34.42 -15.67 2.83
C PHE A 86 -35.88 -15.97 3.19
N ASN A 87 -36.59 -16.75 2.38
CA ASN A 87 -37.98 -17.11 2.63
C ASN A 87 -38.15 -17.96 3.90
N ASN A 88 -37.21 -18.88 4.17
CA ASN A 88 -37.18 -19.62 5.43
C ASN A 88 -37.00 -18.68 6.63
N CYS A 89 -36.14 -17.67 6.49
CA CYS A 89 -35.96 -16.66 7.51
C CYS A 89 -37.27 -15.92 7.82
N TYR A 90 -38.00 -15.47 6.80
CA TYR A 90 -39.26 -14.74 6.99
C TYR A 90 -40.43 -15.63 7.43
N THR A 91 -40.38 -16.92 7.11
CA THR A 91 -41.36 -17.91 7.57
C THR A 91 -41.22 -18.16 9.06
N TYR A 92 -39.98 -18.26 9.55
CA TYR A 92 -39.72 -18.55 10.97
C TYR A 92 -39.71 -17.28 11.85
N ASN A 93 -39.11 -16.20 11.35
CA ASN A 93 -38.91 -14.96 12.10
C ASN A 93 -39.94 -13.90 11.66
N PRO A 94 -40.87 -13.48 12.52
CA PRO A 94 -41.87 -12.47 12.16
C PRO A 94 -41.25 -11.08 11.96
N PRO A 95 -41.92 -10.16 11.22
CA PRO A 95 -41.48 -8.79 11.02
C PRO A 95 -41.18 -8.05 12.34
N GLY A 96 -40.09 -7.28 12.36
CA GLY A 96 -39.63 -6.51 13.53
C GLY A 96 -38.71 -7.28 14.47
N THR A 97 -38.39 -8.54 14.18
CA THR A 97 -37.30 -9.27 14.85
C THR A 97 -35.96 -8.95 14.20
N ILE A 98 -34.88 -8.95 14.99
CA ILE A 98 -33.53 -8.62 14.50
C ILE A 98 -33.14 -9.50 13.31
N VAL A 99 -33.39 -10.81 13.38
CA VAL A 99 -33.02 -11.75 12.31
C VAL A 99 -33.85 -11.52 11.04
N HIS A 100 -35.13 -11.18 11.17
CA HIS A 100 -35.96 -10.80 10.02
C HIS A 100 -35.40 -9.56 9.31
N ASP A 101 -35.04 -8.53 10.07
CA ASP A 101 -34.54 -7.26 9.51
C ASP A 101 -33.13 -7.43 8.91
N MET A 102 -32.28 -8.25 9.55
CA MET A 102 -31.00 -8.69 8.97
C MET A 102 -31.20 -9.42 7.65
N GLY A 103 -32.21 -10.32 7.57
CA GLY A 103 -32.59 -11.01 6.35
C GLY A 103 -32.96 -10.04 5.23
N LYS A 104 -33.79 -9.03 5.52
CA LYS A 104 -34.20 -8.02 4.53
C LYS A 104 -33.04 -7.18 4.02
N ALA A 105 -32.16 -6.74 4.92
CA ALA A 105 -30.97 -5.99 4.53
C ALA A 105 -30.01 -6.83 3.66
N LEU A 106 -29.83 -8.12 4.01
CA LEU A 106 -28.99 -9.04 3.27
C LEU A 106 -29.57 -9.42 1.90
N GLU A 107 -30.90 -9.62 1.82
CA GLU A 107 -31.65 -9.87 0.59
C GLU A 107 -31.57 -8.68 -0.37
N SER A 108 -31.69 -7.45 0.14
CA SER A 108 -31.51 -6.24 -0.69
C SER A 108 -30.11 -6.20 -1.31
N ALA A 109 -29.07 -6.37 -0.47
CA ALA A 109 -27.69 -6.38 -0.95
C ALA A 109 -27.43 -7.51 -1.96
N TYR A 110 -28.08 -8.67 -1.79
CA TYR A 110 -28.03 -9.78 -2.73
C TYR A 110 -28.68 -9.44 -4.07
N ASN A 111 -29.90 -8.90 -4.06
CA ASN A 111 -30.63 -8.54 -5.26
C ASN A 111 -29.90 -7.47 -6.08
N ASP A 112 -29.30 -6.48 -5.42
CA ASP A 112 -28.50 -5.44 -6.06
C ASP A 112 -27.29 -6.03 -6.80
N MET A 113 -26.66 -7.08 -6.23
CA MET A 113 -25.59 -7.80 -6.90
C MET A 113 -26.12 -8.65 -8.05
N MET A 114 -27.18 -9.43 -7.85
CA MET A 114 -27.70 -10.33 -8.89
C MET A 114 -28.29 -9.61 -10.10
N ALA A 115 -28.69 -8.34 -9.96
CA ALA A 115 -29.10 -7.50 -11.09
C ALA A 115 -27.99 -7.36 -12.16
N GLY A 116 -26.72 -7.58 -11.78
CA GLY A 116 -25.57 -7.58 -12.68
C GLY A 116 -25.14 -8.95 -13.21
N MET A 117 -25.96 -10.00 -13.05
CA MET A 117 -25.62 -11.35 -13.52
C MET A 117 -25.45 -11.39 -15.06
N PRO A 118 -24.32 -11.88 -15.59
CA PRO A 118 -24.12 -12.04 -17.02
C PRO A 118 -25.14 -13.00 -17.65
N GLN A 119 -25.87 -12.52 -18.66
CA GLN A 119 -26.81 -13.33 -19.45
C GLN A 119 -26.05 -14.28 -20.40
N GLU A 120 -26.55 -15.50 -20.60
CA GLU A 120 -25.99 -16.39 -21.62
C GLU A 120 -26.16 -15.74 -23.00
N VAL A 121 -25.04 -15.45 -23.66
CA VAL A 121 -25.04 -14.91 -25.02
C VAL A 121 -25.42 -16.04 -25.99
N SER A 122 -26.66 -16.05 -26.46
CA SER A 122 -27.05 -16.95 -27.56
C SER A 122 -26.16 -16.68 -28.77
N LYS A 123 -25.42 -17.69 -29.22
CA LYS A 123 -24.53 -17.60 -30.39
C LYS A 123 -25.35 -17.44 -31.68
N LYS A 124 -25.86 -16.24 -31.97
CA LYS A 124 -26.27 -15.83 -33.31
C LYS A 124 -25.44 -14.62 -33.75
N ARG A 125 -24.39 -14.94 -34.50
CA ARG A 125 -23.54 -13.99 -35.22
C ARG A 125 -24.37 -13.09 -36.14
N LYS A 126 -24.21 -11.77 -36.01
CA LYS A 126 -24.17 -10.87 -37.17
C LYS A 126 -22.84 -10.12 -37.13
N LYS A 127 -21.99 -10.40 -38.12
CA LYS A 127 -20.81 -9.59 -38.43
C LYS A 127 -21.31 -8.26 -39.00
N SER A 128 -20.89 -7.16 -38.40
CA SER A 128 -20.78 -5.88 -39.09
C SER A 128 -19.39 -5.32 -38.78
N GLU A 129 -18.54 -5.33 -39.81
CA GLU A 129 -17.31 -4.53 -39.87
C GLU A 129 -17.69 -3.05 -39.81
N ILE A 130 -16.95 -2.19 -39.11
CA ILE A 130 -15.94 -1.22 -39.61
C ILE A 130 -15.62 -0.28 -38.40
N PRO A 131 -14.49 0.46 -38.28
CA PRO A 131 -13.07 0.16 -38.46
C PRO A 131 -12.22 0.51 -37.20
N VAL A 132 -11.08 -0.16 -37.02
CA VAL A 132 -10.04 0.27 -36.07
C VAL A 132 -9.22 1.40 -36.70
N THR A 133 -9.43 2.65 -36.27
CA THR A 133 -8.47 3.73 -36.47
C THR A 133 -8.45 4.68 -35.27
N GLY A 134 -7.32 4.72 -34.55
CA GLY A 134 -7.13 5.68 -33.46
C GLY A 134 -5.94 5.38 -32.55
N ARG A 135 -4.77 5.07 -33.13
CA ARG A 135 -3.50 4.94 -32.39
C ARG A 135 -3.00 6.35 -32.07
N SER A 136 -3.00 6.76 -30.80
CA SER A 136 -2.35 8.00 -30.39
C SER A 136 -0.84 7.89 -30.58
N LYS A 137 -0.27 8.86 -31.31
CA LYS A 137 1.14 8.96 -31.68
C LYS A 137 1.99 9.19 -30.43
N GLN A 138 2.85 8.24 -30.07
CA GLN A 138 4.02 8.53 -29.25
C GLN A 138 5.12 9.12 -30.14
N VAL A 139 5.61 10.28 -29.71
CA VAL A 139 6.75 11.00 -30.28
C VAL A 139 7.99 10.11 -30.19
N LYS A 140 8.64 9.86 -31.34
CA LYS A 140 9.94 9.21 -31.38
C LYS A 140 10.99 10.14 -30.77
N ARG A 141 11.53 9.77 -29.61
CA ARG A 141 12.86 10.20 -29.18
C ARG A 141 13.77 8.98 -29.22
N ASN A 142 14.84 9.06 -30.01
CA ASN A 142 15.92 8.08 -29.97
C ASN A 142 16.55 8.13 -28.57
N ALA A 143 16.38 7.06 -27.79
CA ALA A 143 17.15 6.79 -26.59
C ALA A 143 17.60 5.33 -26.63
N LYS A 144 18.83 5.10 -26.17
CA LYS A 144 19.45 3.77 -26.01
C LYS A 144 18.55 2.83 -25.19
N PRO A 145 18.73 1.49 -25.27
CA PRO A 145 17.92 0.55 -24.48
C PRO A 145 18.03 0.92 -23.00
N VAL A 146 16.91 1.29 -22.38
CA VAL A 146 16.86 1.61 -20.95
C VAL A 146 16.97 0.27 -20.22
N GLU A 147 18.01 0.11 -19.40
CA GLU A 147 18.10 -1.00 -18.44
C GLU A 147 16.81 -1.03 -17.60
N GLY A 148 16.24 -2.22 -17.38
CA GLY A 148 14.99 -2.36 -16.62
C GLY A 148 15.08 -1.78 -15.20
N MET A 149 13.92 -1.59 -14.57
CA MET A 149 13.80 -1.13 -13.17
C MET A 149 14.73 -1.92 -12.24
N LYS A 150 15.44 -1.23 -11.35
CA LYS A 150 16.36 -1.84 -10.37
C LYS A 150 15.62 -2.81 -9.45
N ALA A 151 16.35 -3.78 -8.90
CA ALA A 151 15.75 -4.79 -8.03
C ALA A 151 15.13 -4.18 -6.76
N GLU A 152 15.77 -3.16 -6.18
CA GLU A 152 15.30 -2.46 -4.99
C GLU A 152 14.02 -1.67 -5.27
N ASP A 153 13.95 -1.00 -6.42
CA ASP A 153 12.77 -0.27 -6.87
C ASP A 153 11.59 -1.21 -7.14
N TYR A 154 11.88 -2.40 -7.68
CA TYR A 154 10.87 -3.44 -7.90
C TYR A 154 10.31 -3.99 -6.58
N GLU A 155 11.19 -4.28 -5.62
CA GLU A 155 10.80 -4.75 -4.30
C GLU A 155 9.95 -3.71 -3.58
N PHE A 156 10.35 -2.44 -3.66
CA PHE A 156 9.56 -1.31 -3.15
C PHE A 156 8.15 -1.28 -3.76
N CYS A 157 8.03 -1.29 -5.09
CA CYS A 157 6.73 -1.26 -5.77
C CYS A 157 5.85 -2.47 -5.38
N SER A 158 6.47 -3.65 -5.25
CA SER A 158 5.81 -4.88 -4.81
C SER A 158 5.28 -4.79 -3.37
N GLU A 159 6.09 -4.22 -2.46
CA GLU A 159 5.70 -4.00 -1.06
C GLU A 159 4.52 -3.02 -0.96
N VAL A 160 4.54 -1.93 -1.74
CA VAL A 160 3.45 -0.95 -1.77
C VAL A 160 2.13 -1.59 -2.18
N LEU A 161 2.10 -2.35 -3.30
CA LEU A 161 0.88 -3.06 -3.73
C LEU A 161 0.42 -4.07 -2.68
N SER A 162 1.36 -4.82 -2.10
CA SER A 162 1.07 -5.81 -1.07
C SER A 162 0.51 -5.20 0.21
N ASP A 163 0.94 -3.99 0.57
CA ASP A 163 0.40 -3.27 1.72
C ASP A 163 -0.99 -2.71 1.44
N LEU A 164 -1.22 -2.10 0.27
CA LEU A 164 -2.49 -1.45 -0.10
C LEU A 164 -3.68 -2.43 -0.13
N VAL A 165 -3.44 -3.73 -0.30
CA VAL A 165 -4.49 -4.77 -0.27
C VAL A 165 -4.74 -5.37 1.13
N LYS A 166 -3.98 -5.00 2.15
CA LYS A 166 -4.09 -5.61 3.49
C LYS A 166 -5.44 -5.29 4.17
N PRO A 167 -5.89 -6.15 5.12
CA PRO A 167 -7.16 -5.95 5.82
C PRO A 167 -7.32 -4.61 6.56
N LYS A 168 -6.22 -3.97 6.96
CA LYS A 168 -6.25 -2.64 7.59
C LYS A 168 -6.83 -1.54 6.68
N HIS A 169 -6.82 -1.77 5.37
CA HIS A 169 -7.31 -0.82 4.35
C HIS A 169 -8.67 -1.23 3.78
N LYS A 170 -9.28 -2.32 4.26
CA LYS A 170 -10.51 -2.91 3.71
C LYS A 170 -11.72 -1.99 3.75
N SER A 171 -11.72 -0.98 4.62
CA SER A 171 -12.81 0.00 4.74
C SER A 171 -12.88 0.95 3.55
N TYR A 172 -11.80 1.08 2.74
CA TYR A 172 -11.77 2.01 1.62
C TYR A 172 -11.11 1.46 0.35
N ASN A 173 -10.35 0.36 0.39
CA ASN A 173 -9.63 -0.11 -0.80
C ASN A 173 -10.47 -0.91 -1.80
N TRP A 174 -11.66 -1.38 -1.39
CA TRP A 174 -12.50 -2.29 -2.17
C TRP A 174 -12.86 -1.82 -3.59
N PRO A 175 -13.04 -0.51 -3.91
CA PRO A 175 -13.33 -0.07 -5.27
C PRO A 175 -12.13 -0.13 -6.21
N PHE A 176 -10.91 -0.26 -5.66
CA PHE A 176 -9.64 -0.09 -6.39
C PHE A 176 -8.89 -1.41 -6.59
N LEU A 177 -9.43 -2.53 -6.07
CA LEU A 177 -8.75 -3.82 -6.10
C LEU A 177 -8.70 -4.43 -7.50
N GLU A 178 -9.76 -4.28 -8.28
CA GLU A 178 -9.97 -4.90 -9.59
C GLU A 178 -10.46 -3.86 -10.61
N PRO A 179 -10.34 -4.13 -11.93
CA PRO A 179 -10.87 -3.23 -12.95
C PRO A 179 -12.36 -2.97 -12.75
N VAL A 180 -12.79 -1.72 -12.93
CA VAL A 180 -14.20 -1.37 -12.82
C VAL A 180 -15.00 -2.11 -13.88
N ASP A 181 -16.02 -2.84 -13.47
CA ASP A 181 -16.91 -3.50 -14.41
C ASP A 181 -17.82 -2.46 -15.08
N GLY A 182 -17.73 -2.35 -16.40
CA GLY A 182 -18.47 -1.34 -17.18
C GLY A 182 -19.96 -1.63 -17.28
N ASP A 183 -20.35 -2.89 -17.06
CA ASP A 183 -21.74 -3.30 -17.04
C ASP A 183 -22.38 -2.97 -15.68
N LEU A 184 -21.61 -3.09 -14.59
CA LEU A 184 -22.05 -2.70 -13.24
C LEU A 184 -21.99 -1.19 -13.00
N VAL A 185 -21.11 -0.49 -13.72
CA VAL A 185 -20.93 0.96 -13.62
C VAL A 185 -21.17 1.61 -14.99
N PRO A 186 -22.45 1.76 -15.41
CA PRO A 186 -22.78 2.32 -16.71
C PRO A 186 -22.16 3.69 -16.93
N GLY A 187 -21.55 3.88 -18.11
CA GLY A 187 -20.89 5.13 -18.47
C GLY A 187 -19.50 5.32 -17.88
N TYR A 188 -18.96 4.38 -17.09
CA TYR A 188 -17.60 4.47 -16.57
C TYR A 188 -16.57 4.67 -17.68
N TYR A 189 -16.55 3.77 -18.66
CA TYR A 189 -15.61 3.82 -19.79
C TYR A 189 -15.91 4.93 -20.82
N SER A 190 -17.08 5.58 -20.74
CA SER A 190 -17.36 6.76 -21.56
C SER A 190 -16.73 8.02 -20.96
N VAL A 191 -16.55 8.08 -19.65
CA VAL A 191 -15.93 9.21 -18.91
C VAL A 191 -14.43 8.97 -18.66
N ILE A 192 -14.08 7.77 -18.20
CA ILE A 192 -12.73 7.35 -17.84
C ILE A 192 -12.07 6.67 -19.04
N LYS A 193 -10.98 7.28 -19.52
CA LYS A 193 -10.28 6.85 -20.75
C LYS A 193 -9.10 5.94 -20.49
N GLU A 194 -8.47 6.10 -19.34
CA GLU A 194 -7.30 5.32 -18.91
C GLU A 194 -7.65 4.67 -17.57
N PRO A 195 -8.43 3.58 -17.56
CA PRO A 195 -8.79 2.87 -16.33
C PRO A 195 -7.53 2.28 -15.69
N MET A 196 -7.47 2.31 -14.36
CA MET A 196 -6.39 1.70 -13.58
C MET A 196 -6.95 1.18 -12.26
N ASP A 197 -6.33 0.12 -11.76
CA ASP A 197 -6.68 -0.58 -10.53
C ASP A 197 -5.47 -1.40 -10.03
N ILE A 198 -5.50 -1.83 -8.78
CA ILE A 198 -4.37 -2.53 -8.14
C ILE A 198 -4.06 -3.85 -8.85
N GLN A 199 -5.04 -4.61 -9.32
CA GLN A 199 -4.80 -5.86 -10.02
C GLN A 199 -4.13 -5.62 -11.38
N THR A 200 -4.54 -4.60 -12.12
CA THR A 200 -3.89 -4.17 -13.36
C THR A 200 -2.46 -3.71 -13.11
N MET A 201 -2.23 -2.91 -12.06
CA MET A 201 -0.88 -2.50 -11.66
C MET A 201 0.00 -3.69 -11.28
N LYS A 202 -0.53 -4.64 -10.51
CA LYS A 202 0.19 -5.87 -10.16
C LYS A 202 0.58 -6.65 -11.41
N ASN A 203 -0.33 -6.80 -12.37
CA ASN A 203 -0.05 -7.46 -13.64
C ASN A 203 1.03 -6.72 -14.45
N LYS A 204 1.01 -5.38 -14.46
CA LYS A 204 2.05 -4.56 -15.11
C LYS A 204 3.42 -4.77 -14.45
N LEU A 205 3.47 -4.80 -13.12
CA LEU A 205 4.69 -5.02 -12.36
C LEU A 205 5.26 -6.42 -12.63
N ASP A 206 4.43 -7.47 -12.50
CA ASP A 206 4.82 -8.87 -12.75
C ASP A 206 5.34 -9.08 -14.19
N GLN A 207 4.80 -8.33 -15.16
CA GLN A 207 5.21 -8.34 -16.56
C GLN A 207 6.39 -7.41 -16.88
N ARG A 208 7.04 -6.81 -15.86
CA ARG A 208 8.16 -5.86 -15.99
C ARG A 208 7.85 -4.67 -16.92
N LYS A 209 6.60 -4.18 -16.89
CA LYS A 209 6.15 -3.05 -17.72
C LYS A 209 6.44 -1.68 -17.12
N TYR A 210 6.83 -1.62 -15.85
CA TYR A 210 7.33 -0.39 -15.22
C TYR A 210 8.84 -0.35 -15.31
N HIS A 211 9.37 0.79 -15.76
CA HIS A 211 10.81 1.03 -15.90
C HIS A 211 11.36 1.92 -14.79
N SER A 212 10.49 2.57 -14.03
CA SER A 212 10.86 3.42 -12.90
C SER A 212 9.75 3.53 -11.85
N VAL A 213 10.10 3.94 -10.63
CA VAL A 213 9.14 4.15 -9.54
C VAL A 213 8.14 5.25 -9.89
N GLU A 214 8.55 6.23 -10.70
CA GLU A 214 7.69 7.33 -11.16
C GLU A 214 6.62 6.85 -12.17
N GLU A 215 6.90 5.83 -12.99
CA GLU A 215 5.87 5.20 -13.82
C GLU A 215 4.85 4.45 -12.97
N PHE A 216 5.30 3.75 -11.93
CA PHE A 216 4.43 3.07 -10.98
C PHE A 216 3.59 4.07 -10.17
N GLY A 217 4.20 5.13 -9.65
CA GLY A 217 3.52 6.18 -8.88
C GLY A 217 2.42 6.88 -9.67
N ARG A 218 2.66 7.18 -10.96
CA ARG A 218 1.63 7.77 -11.84
C ARG A 218 0.40 6.90 -11.99
N ASP A 219 0.54 5.57 -12.02
CA ASP A 219 -0.61 4.66 -12.08
C ASP A 219 -1.38 4.61 -10.75
N LEU A 220 -0.70 4.75 -9.59
CA LEU A 220 -1.38 4.89 -8.29
C LEU A 220 -2.18 6.20 -8.22
N GLU A 221 -1.60 7.30 -8.70
CA GLU A 221 -2.28 8.59 -8.81
C GLU A 221 -3.47 8.52 -9.76
N LEU A 222 -3.32 7.83 -10.90
CA LEU A 222 -4.38 7.63 -11.88
C LEU A 222 -5.62 6.91 -11.29
N ILE A 223 -5.43 5.95 -10.39
CA ILE A 223 -6.54 5.32 -9.64
C ILE A 223 -7.33 6.39 -8.87
N VAL A 224 -6.64 7.25 -8.13
CA VAL A 224 -7.24 8.32 -7.32
C VAL A 224 -7.93 9.36 -8.20
N GLU A 225 -7.27 9.79 -9.28
CA GLU A 225 -7.81 10.78 -10.21
C GLU A 225 -9.07 10.28 -10.91
N ASN A 226 -9.05 9.04 -11.42
CA ASN A 226 -10.22 8.43 -12.04
C ASN A 226 -11.38 8.29 -11.06
N CYS A 227 -11.09 7.91 -9.81
CA CYS A 227 -12.09 7.85 -8.76
C CYS A 227 -12.77 9.20 -8.55
N LYS A 228 -12.00 10.28 -8.36
CA LYS A 228 -12.54 11.63 -8.14
C LYS A 228 -13.20 12.24 -9.37
N LYS A 229 -12.77 11.84 -10.57
CA LYS A 229 -13.34 12.30 -11.83
C LYS A 229 -14.70 11.67 -12.10
N PHE A 230 -14.87 10.39 -11.79
CA PHE A 230 -16.11 9.67 -12.05
C PHE A 230 -17.13 9.86 -10.92
N ASN A 231 -16.69 9.82 -9.66
CA ASN A 231 -17.56 9.86 -8.50
C ASN A 231 -17.72 11.29 -7.98
N ALA A 232 -18.94 11.70 -7.65
CA ALA A 232 -19.19 13.03 -7.10
C ALA A 232 -18.68 13.16 -5.64
N PRO A 233 -18.19 14.35 -5.22
CA PRO A 233 -17.85 14.62 -3.83
C PRO A 233 -19.00 14.28 -2.87
N GLY A 234 -18.69 13.62 -1.75
CA GLY A 234 -19.66 13.19 -0.74
C GLY A 234 -20.25 11.79 -0.94
N THR A 235 -19.98 11.14 -2.07
CA THR A 235 -20.31 9.71 -2.26
C THR A 235 -19.32 8.81 -1.50
N GLU A 236 -19.76 7.59 -1.15
CA GLU A 236 -18.91 6.62 -0.44
C GLU A 236 -17.62 6.33 -1.21
N VAL A 237 -17.73 6.07 -2.52
CA VAL A 237 -16.56 5.75 -3.37
C VAL A 237 -15.61 6.95 -3.49
N TYR A 238 -16.14 8.18 -3.52
CA TYR A 238 -15.28 9.37 -3.47
C TYR A 238 -14.51 9.47 -2.15
N ALA A 239 -15.19 9.22 -1.02
CA ALA A 239 -14.54 9.18 0.30
C ALA A 239 -13.49 8.05 0.37
N CYS A 240 -13.76 6.88 -0.21
CA CYS A 240 -12.78 5.82 -0.37
C CYS A 240 -11.55 6.29 -1.14
N GLY A 241 -11.74 7.07 -2.22
CA GLY A 241 -10.65 7.66 -2.99
C GLY A 241 -9.78 8.62 -2.18
N GLN A 242 -10.36 9.37 -1.25
CA GLN A 242 -9.62 10.26 -0.36
C GLN A 242 -8.76 9.49 0.67
N GLU A 243 -9.31 8.43 1.26
CA GLU A 243 -8.54 7.58 2.19
C GLU A 243 -7.45 6.79 1.44
N PHE A 244 -7.74 6.31 0.24
CA PHE A 244 -6.76 5.65 -0.61
C PHE A 244 -5.61 6.58 -1.01
N GLU A 245 -5.92 7.84 -1.36
CA GLU A 245 -4.91 8.86 -1.65
C GLU A 245 -3.96 9.10 -0.46
N LYS A 246 -4.49 9.16 0.77
CA LYS A 246 -3.65 9.32 1.97
C LYS A 246 -2.70 8.12 2.12
N ALA A 247 -3.19 6.91 1.90
CA ALA A 247 -2.37 5.70 1.98
C ALA A 247 -1.29 5.67 0.89
N VAL A 248 -1.62 6.06 -0.34
CA VAL A 248 -0.67 6.20 -1.45
C VAL A 248 0.40 7.23 -1.10
N LYS A 249 0.02 8.44 -0.67
CA LYS A 249 0.97 9.49 -0.28
C LYS A 249 1.92 9.02 0.83
N ALA A 250 1.40 8.36 1.86
CA ALA A 250 2.21 7.84 2.95
C ALA A 250 3.23 6.76 2.50
N HIS A 251 3.01 6.08 1.38
CA HIS A 251 3.97 5.14 0.79
C HIS A 251 4.95 5.82 -0.16
N MET A 252 4.49 6.78 -0.96
CA MET A 252 5.31 7.50 -1.93
C MET A 252 6.21 8.56 -1.29
N GLU A 253 5.79 9.16 -0.17
CA GLU A 253 6.57 10.15 0.58
C GLU A 253 7.79 9.51 1.25
N LYS A 254 7.65 8.30 1.81
CA LYS A 254 8.74 7.55 2.49
C LYS A 254 10.02 7.37 1.68
N THR A 255 9.94 7.55 0.37
CA THR A 255 11.02 7.37 -0.59
C THR A 255 11.32 8.66 -1.38
N SER A 256 10.68 9.77 -1.03
CA SER A 256 10.95 11.10 -1.59
C SER A 256 12.38 11.54 -1.24
N PRO A 257 13.07 12.29 -2.14
CA PRO A 257 14.35 12.94 -1.81
C PRO A 257 14.31 13.74 -0.51
N VAL A 258 13.15 14.32 -0.16
CA VAL A 258 12.94 15.08 1.08
C VAL A 258 12.98 14.15 2.30
N ASP A 259 12.35 12.98 2.24
CA ASP A 259 12.36 12.00 3.33
C ASP A 259 13.73 11.34 3.50
N ILE A 260 14.45 11.11 2.38
CA ILE A 260 15.84 10.66 2.42
C ILE A 260 16.72 11.71 3.11
N LYS A 261 16.58 12.99 2.74
CA LYS A 261 17.29 14.12 3.39
C LYS A 261 16.97 14.18 4.89
N ASN A 262 15.70 14.05 5.26
CA ASN A 262 15.26 14.02 6.66
C ASN A 262 15.84 12.83 7.43
N LYS A 263 15.88 11.64 6.82
CA LYS A 263 16.45 10.44 7.44
C LYS A 263 17.95 10.55 7.64
N ILE A 264 18.66 11.10 6.65
CA ILE A 264 20.09 11.43 6.78
C ILE A 264 20.31 12.39 7.95
N SER A 265 19.51 13.46 8.06
CA SER A 265 19.60 14.43 9.15
C SER A 265 19.28 13.82 10.54
N GLU A 266 18.32 12.91 10.62
CA GLU A 266 18.03 12.15 11.85
C GLU A 266 19.20 11.25 12.26
N LEU A 267 19.74 10.47 11.30
CA LEU A 267 20.88 9.58 11.54
C LEU A 267 22.13 10.36 11.96
N LYS A 268 22.41 11.50 11.31
CA LYS A 268 23.49 12.41 11.70
C LYS A 268 23.34 12.89 13.16
N ARG A 269 22.13 13.27 13.60
CA ARG A 269 21.86 13.64 15.00
C ARG A 269 22.10 12.50 15.98
N LYS A 270 21.67 11.28 15.63
CA LYS A 270 21.91 10.07 16.44
C LYS A 270 23.39 9.76 16.58
N VAL A 271 24.16 9.82 15.48
CA VAL A 271 25.62 9.65 15.51
C VAL A 271 26.25 10.63 16.50
N MET A 272 25.90 11.92 16.46
CA MET A 272 26.42 12.90 17.42
C MET A 272 26.08 12.56 18.88
N SER A 273 24.84 12.11 19.14
CA SER A 273 24.42 11.72 20.49
C SER A 273 25.23 10.52 21.00
N TYR A 274 25.36 9.48 20.17
CA TYR A 274 26.12 8.29 20.55
C TYR A 274 27.61 8.58 20.70
N THR A 275 28.19 9.46 19.89
CA THR A 275 29.58 9.89 20.10
C THR A 275 29.78 10.60 21.44
N ARG A 276 28.80 11.41 21.91
CA ARG A 276 28.86 12.00 23.25
C ARG A 276 28.73 10.96 24.36
N GLU A 277 27.84 10.00 24.18
CA GLU A 277 27.63 8.92 25.15
C GLU A 277 28.87 8.02 25.27
N ILE A 278 29.49 7.68 24.14
CA ILE A 278 30.78 6.96 24.09
C ILE A 278 31.83 7.71 24.91
N ARG A 279 32.00 9.02 24.70
CA ARG A 279 32.96 9.85 25.47
C ARG A 279 32.68 9.83 26.97
N MET A 280 31.42 9.89 27.39
CA MET A 280 31.07 9.80 28.80
C MET A 280 31.44 8.45 29.41
N LEU A 281 31.21 7.36 28.66
CA LEU A 281 31.57 6.01 29.08
C LEU A 281 33.08 5.80 29.10
N GLU A 282 33.79 6.33 28.11
CA GLU A 282 35.25 6.36 28.05
C GLU A 282 35.85 7.11 29.25
N SER A 283 35.32 8.29 29.60
CA SER A 283 35.75 9.04 30.79
C SER A 283 35.55 8.24 32.07
N LYS A 284 34.40 7.57 32.23
CA LYS A 284 34.12 6.69 33.37
C LYS A 284 35.05 5.48 33.41
N LEU A 285 35.41 4.94 32.25
CA LEU A 285 36.35 3.83 32.15
C LEU A 285 37.74 4.27 32.64
N VAL A 286 38.23 5.44 32.20
CA VAL A 286 39.50 6.01 32.67
C VAL A 286 39.51 6.20 34.17
N GLU A 287 38.43 6.74 34.75
CA GLU A 287 38.30 6.92 36.20
C GLU A 287 38.37 5.59 36.97
N GLN A 288 37.91 4.48 36.38
CA GLN A 288 37.88 3.17 37.02
C GLN A 288 39.15 2.35 36.83
N THR A 289 39.77 2.41 35.65
CA THR A 289 40.89 1.53 35.26
C THR A 289 42.22 2.26 35.16
N GLY A 290 42.22 3.58 35.03
CA GLY A 290 43.42 4.37 34.69
C GLY A 290 43.93 4.15 33.27
N GLU A 291 43.26 3.31 32.47
CA GLU A 291 43.59 3.06 31.07
C GLU A 291 42.87 4.07 30.18
N ALA A 292 43.62 4.95 29.53
CA ALA A 292 43.08 5.83 28.49
C ALA A 292 42.54 4.98 27.33
N PRO A 293 41.33 5.28 26.79
CA PRO A 293 40.90 4.70 25.54
C PRO A 293 41.96 5.00 24.47
N SER A 294 42.22 4.02 23.61
CA SER A 294 42.99 4.30 22.40
C SER A 294 42.19 5.32 21.58
N SER A 295 42.59 6.59 21.61
CA SER A 295 42.06 7.58 20.67
C SER A 295 42.16 7.01 19.26
N ARG A 296 41.11 7.14 18.46
CA ARG A 296 41.14 6.73 17.05
C ARG A 296 42.37 7.36 16.40
N ALA A 297 43.27 6.54 15.88
CA ALA A 297 44.42 7.03 15.15
C ALA A 297 43.97 7.70 13.84
N TYR A 298 44.39 8.94 13.59
CA TYR A 298 44.15 9.63 12.32
C TYR A 298 45.33 9.46 11.38
N SER A 299 45.05 8.97 10.18
CA SER A 299 46.05 8.91 9.12
C SER A 299 46.50 10.33 8.71
N LEU A 300 47.69 10.43 8.11
CA LEU A 300 48.19 11.70 7.58
C LEU A 300 47.22 12.33 6.57
N SER A 301 46.57 11.51 5.74
CA SER A 301 45.59 11.97 4.75
C SER A 301 44.36 12.59 5.42
N GLU A 302 43.86 12.00 6.51
CA GLU A 302 42.72 12.55 7.26
C GLU A 302 43.11 13.88 7.93
N ARG A 303 44.30 13.96 8.54
CA ARG A 303 44.82 15.18 9.17
C ARG A 303 44.96 16.34 8.17
N VAL A 304 45.48 16.06 6.97
CA VAL A 304 45.57 17.06 5.89
C VAL A 304 44.19 17.52 5.43
N SER A 305 43.22 16.59 5.29
CA SER A 305 41.84 16.95 4.94
C SER A 305 41.19 17.87 5.98
N ILE A 306 41.43 17.61 7.26
CA ILE A 306 40.94 18.44 8.37
C ILE A 306 41.60 19.83 8.33
N GLY A 307 42.92 19.90 8.14
CA GLY A 307 43.64 21.17 7.97
C GLY A 307 43.07 22.02 6.83
N ASN A 308 42.82 21.40 5.67
CA ASN A 308 42.20 22.09 4.52
C ASN A 308 40.78 22.57 4.80
N ALA A 309 40.00 21.84 5.60
CA ALA A 309 38.66 22.28 6.00
C ALA A 309 38.71 23.51 6.91
N ILE A 310 39.67 23.58 7.85
CA ILE A 310 39.87 24.75 8.73
C ILE A 310 40.20 26.00 7.90
N LEU A 311 41.02 25.88 6.85
CA LEU A 311 41.39 27.01 5.99
C LEU A 311 40.19 27.67 5.26
N ASN A 312 39.07 26.95 5.13
CA ASN A 312 37.87 27.44 4.47
C ASN A 312 36.79 27.95 5.46
N MET A 313 37.13 28.07 6.74
CA MET A 313 36.21 28.51 7.78
C MET A 313 36.11 30.03 7.91
N THR A 314 35.01 30.50 8.48
CA THR A 314 34.88 31.90 8.92
C THR A 314 35.76 32.17 10.14
N LYS A 315 36.02 33.46 10.43
CA LYS A 315 36.78 33.87 11.61
C LYS A 315 36.21 33.28 12.92
N GLU A 316 34.89 33.34 13.10
CA GLU A 316 34.23 32.80 14.30
C GLU A 316 34.41 31.27 14.41
N GLN A 317 34.37 30.56 13.29
CA GLN A 317 34.57 29.12 13.26
C GLN A 317 36.04 28.76 13.59
N THR A 318 37.00 29.47 13.01
CA THR A 318 38.43 29.30 13.34
C THR A 318 38.73 29.63 14.81
N GLU A 319 38.04 30.61 15.41
CA GLU A 319 38.18 30.93 16.84
C GLU A 319 37.72 29.77 17.74
N ASN A 320 36.72 29.00 17.33
CA ASN A 320 36.29 27.81 18.08
C ASN A 320 37.27 26.64 17.92
N VAL A 321 37.87 26.47 16.73
CA VAL A 321 38.98 25.52 16.53
C VAL A 321 40.18 25.91 17.40
N ALA A 322 40.54 27.19 17.42
CA ALA A 322 41.60 27.74 18.27
C ALA A 322 41.36 27.44 19.76
N LYS A 323 40.13 27.60 20.27
CA LYS A 323 39.77 27.23 21.64
C LYS A 323 40.00 25.75 21.93
N ILE A 324 39.68 24.86 20.99
CA ILE A 324 39.91 23.40 21.12
C ILE A 324 41.42 23.11 21.23
N VAL A 325 42.21 23.72 20.35
CA VAL A 325 43.67 23.52 20.31
C VAL A 325 44.32 24.03 21.60
N LEU A 326 44.02 25.27 22.01
CA LEU A 326 44.62 25.89 23.20
C LEU A 326 44.23 25.18 24.49
N LYS A 327 42.96 24.74 24.61
CA LYS A 327 42.48 23.98 25.78
C LYS A 327 43.29 22.69 26.00
N ASN A 328 43.79 22.08 24.93
CA ASN A 328 44.56 20.84 24.96
C ASN A 328 46.09 21.08 24.86
N GLY A 329 46.56 22.34 24.90
CA GLY A 329 47.98 22.67 24.83
C GLY A 329 48.66 22.27 23.51
N ALA A 330 47.90 22.19 22.42
CA ALA A 330 48.35 21.64 21.13
C ALA A 330 48.70 22.70 20.08
N GLY A 331 48.90 23.96 20.50
CA GLY A 331 49.27 25.07 19.62
C GLY A 331 50.06 26.15 20.35
N GLU A 332 50.84 26.92 19.60
CA GLU A 332 51.68 28.00 20.11
C GLU A 332 51.18 29.35 19.59
N PHE A 333 51.18 30.36 20.46
CA PHE A 333 50.89 31.73 20.04
C PHE A 333 52.07 32.28 19.23
N VAL A 334 51.75 32.88 18.10
CA VAL A 334 52.71 33.60 17.26
C VAL A 334 52.34 35.09 17.22
N GLU A 335 53.16 35.90 16.57
CA GLU A 335 52.91 37.33 16.44
C GLU A 335 51.53 37.60 15.80
N ASN A 336 50.84 38.65 16.25
CA ASN A 336 49.49 39.08 15.81
C ASN A 336 48.29 38.27 16.31
N ASP A 337 48.36 37.69 17.52
CA ASP A 337 47.26 36.92 18.15
C ASP A 337 46.82 35.69 17.33
N GLU A 338 47.70 35.19 16.46
CA GLU A 338 47.50 33.97 15.70
C GLU A 338 48.04 32.75 16.45
N ILE A 339 47.52 31.57 16.12
CA ILE A 339 47.95 30.30 16.73
C ILE A 339 48.50 29.43 15.61
N GLU A 340 49.74 28.98 15.76
CA GLU A 340 50.36 28.02 14.86
C GLU A 340 50.14 26.60 15.37
N VAL A 341 49.75 25.70 14.46
CA VAL A 341 49.37 24.32 14.78
C VAL A 341 49.91 23.38 13.70
N ASP A 342 50.75 22.42 14.09
CA ASP A 342 51.19 21.35 13.18
C ASP A 342 50.24 20.14 13.28
N MET A 343 49.36 20.01 12.29
CA MET A 343 48.37 18.93 12.19
C MET A 343 48.98 17.52 12.19
N ARG A 344 50.29 17.36 11.95
CA ARG A 344 50.99 16.06 11.98
C ARG A 344 51.35 15.64 13.39
N THR A 345 51.56 16.59 14.29
CA THR A 345 52.08 16.34 15.64
C THR A 345 51.02 16.53 16.72
N ILE A 346 49.89 17.19 16.42
CA ILE A 346 48.80 17.31 17.39
C ILE A 346 48.26 15.92 17.80
N PRO A 347 47.91 15.72 19.09
CA PRO A 347 47.39 14.44 19.56
C PRO A 347 46.08 14.05 18.86
N ASP A 348 45.88 12.75 18.62
CA ASP A 348 44.69 12.22 17.92
C ASP A 348 43.36 12.63 18.56
N HIS A 349 43.27 12.71 19.89
CA HIS A 349 42.06 13.16 20.57
C HIS A 349 41.72 14.64 20.29
N VAL A 350 42.72 15.49 20.03
CA VAL A 350 42.53 16.89 19.64
C VAL A 350 42.06 16.96 18.18
N VAL A 351 42.66 16.16 17.29
CA VAL A 351 42.21 16.02 15.89
C VAL A 351 40.75 15.60 15.85
N GLU A 352 40.36 14.66 16.70
CA GLU A 352 38.99 14.16 16.79
C GLU A 352 38.00 15.24 17.26
N GLU A 353 38.36 16.06 18.24
CA GLU A 353 37.51 17.17 18.71
C GLU A 353 37.32 18.23 17.60
N ILE A 354 38.38 18.54 16.85
CA ILE A 354 38.34 19.44 15.70
C ILE A 354 37.46 18.87 14.57
N ASP A 355 37.67 17.61 14.18
CA ASP A 355 36.89 16.93 13.13
C ASP A 355 35.39 16.89 13.47
N MET A 356 35.06 16.66 14.73
CA MET A 356 33.67 16.70 15.19
C MET A 356 33.06 18.10 15.11
N TYR A 357 33.82 19.14 15.47
CA TYR A 357 33.37 20.52 15.33
C TYR A 357 33.08 20.87 13.87
N ILE A 358 34.00 20.54 12.95
CA ILE A 358 33.84 20.73 11.49
C ILE A 358 32.55 20.06 11.02
N LYS A 359 32.33 18.80 11.39
CA LYS A 359 31.14 18.04 11.03
C LYS A 359 29.86 18.69 11.58
N SER A 360 29.90 19.31 12.76
CA SER A 360 28.73 19.98 13.35
C SER A 360 28.30 21.25 12.59
N ILE A 361 29.27 22.03 12.07
CA ILE A 361 28.98 23.23 11.25
C ILE A 361 28.27 22.83 9.96
N ASN A 362 28.76 21.79 9.30
CA ASN A 362 28.21 21.27 8.04
C ASN A 362 26.80 20.67 8.19
N ILE A 363 26.32 20.46 9.41
CA ILE A 363 24.95 20.02 9.70
C ILE A 363 24.02 21.22 9.95
N GLY A 364 24.55 22.33 10.49
CA GLY A 364 23.79 23.54 10.80
C GLY A 364 23.58 24.49 9.62
N GLY A 365 24.48 24.48 8.63
CA GLY A 365 24.39 25.34 7.43
C GLY A 365 23.24 25.00 6.48
N ASP A 366 22.76 23.75 6.48
CA ASP A 366 21.67 23.27 5.60
C ASP A 366 20.26 23.74 6.04
N VAL A 367 20.15 24.55 7.11
CA VAL A 367 18.86 24.96 7.71
C VAL A 367 18.55 26.45 7.49
N GLN A 368 19.48 27.25 6.96
CA GLN A 368 19.29 28.71 6.85
C GLN A 368 19.07 29.26 5.44
N ASP A 369 19.22 28.44 4.39
CA ASP A 369 18.89 28.84 3.02
C ASP A 369 17.86 27.87 2.43
N GLU A 370 16.58 28.04 2.79
CA GLU A 370 15.40 27.68 1.98
C GLU A 370 14.18 28.51 2.39
#